data_AF-A0A197JZ41-F1
#
_entry.id   AF-A0A197JZ41-F1
#
_cell.length_a   1.000
_cell.length_b   1.000
_cell.length_c   1.000
_cell.angle_alpha   90.00
_cell.angle_beta   90.00
_cell.angle_gamma   90.00
#
_symmetry.space_group_name_H-M   'P 1'
#
loop_
_entity.id
_entity.type
_entity.pdbx_description
1 polymer ?
#
loop_
_entity_poly.entity_id
_entity_poly.type
_entity_poly.pdbx_seq_one_letter_code
_entity_poly.pdbx_strand_id
1 'polypeptide(L)'
;TIVLKSANEYCLFLPKLRGQSIRDSEKSAVAYCNKPTSKAPNARILSKRFIRNLNFKHNTHRGYVQITGKFNRRSYDLRRHDGGGQYDIKSPHGAKCYGYPYFVELVEPKTERYCLRCCKHKKDCPTHMSADGCLKVIGGKYH
;
A
#
# COMPACT_ATOMS: atom_id res chain seq x y z
N THR A 1 -6.98 4.80 -8.16
CA THR A 1 -7.74 4.80 -6.90
C THR A 1 -7.56 3.48 -6.20
N ILE A 2 -7.27 3.51 -4.90
CA ILE A 2 -7.30 2.34 -4.01
C ILE A 2 -8.45 2.46 -3.02
N VAL A 3 -8.87 1.33 -2.44
CA VAL A 3 -9.90 1.26 -1.39
C VAL A 3 -9.27 0.62 -0.17
N LEU A 4 -9.56 1.15 1.01
CA LEU A 4 -9.19 0.51 2.27
C LEU A 4 -10.38 0.57 3.22
N LYS A 5 -11.12 -0.53 3.32
CA LYS A 5 -12.35 -0.62 4.13
C LYS A 5 -12.21 -1.60 5.30
N SER A 6 -11.57 -2.74 5.08
CA SER A 6 -11.37 -3.77 6.11
C SER A 6 -10.27 -4.74 5.71
N ALA A 7 -9.96 -5.70 6.60
CA ALA A 7 -9.07 -6.82 6.28
C ALA A 7 -9.56 -7.68 5.09
N ASN A 8 -10.85 -7.63 4.77
CA ASN A 8 -11.46 -8.41 3.68
C ASN A 8 -11.76 -7.56 2.43
N GLU A 9 -11.50 -6.26 2.47
CA GLU A 9 -11.73 -5.35 1.36
C GLU A 9 -10.70 -4.22 1.38
N TYR A 10 -9.64 -4.45 0.60
CA TYR A 10 -8.50 -3.55 0.51
C TYR A 10 -7.86 -3.64 -0.87
N CYS A 11 -7.13 -2.59 -1.20
CA CYS A 11 -6.27 -2.51 -2.36
C CYS A 11 -4.89 -2.00 -1.96
N LEU A 12 -3.92 -2.21 -2.84
CA LEU A 12 -2.55 -1.71 -2.76
C LEU A 12 -2.16 -1.14 -4.12
N PHE A 13 -1.22 -0.21 -4.14
CA PHE A 13 -0.50 0.14 -5.36
C PHE A 13 0.69 -0.80 -5.53
N LEU A 14 0.84 -1.36 -6.73
CA LEU A 14 2.00 -2.18 -7.07
C LEU A 14 2.50 -1.78 -8.46
N PRO A 15 3.76 -2.12 -8.79
CA PRO A 15 4.30 -1.86 -10.12
C PRO A 15 3.40 -2.43 -11.20
N LYS A 16 3.16 -1.70 -12.31
CA LYS A 16 2.30 -2.19 -13.40
C LYS A 16 2.86 -3.47 -14.03
N LEU A 17 4.19 -3.57 -14.09
CA LEU A 17 4.94 -4.71 -14.60
C LEU A 17 5.43 -5.57 -13.44
N ARG A 18 5.30 -6.89 -13.57
CA ARG A 18 5.82 -7.83 -12.57
C ARG A 18 7.35 -7.75 -12.51
N GLY A 19 7.90 -7.85 -11.31
CA GLY A 19 9.35 -7.77 -11.06
C GLY A 19 10.03 -6.41 -11.30
N GLN A 20 9.28 -5.38 -11.70
CA GLN A 20 9.76 -4.00 -11.66
C GLN A 20 9.99 -3.58 -10.20
N SER A 21 11.03 -2.77 -9.96
CA SER A 21 11.29 -2.27 -8.61
C SER A 21 10.20 -1.28 -8.16
N ILE A 22 10.00 -1.17 -6.85
CA ILE A 22 8.99 -0.24 -6.31
C ILE A 22 9.35 1.19 -6.68
N ARG A 23 10.60 1.61 -6.47
CA ARG A 23 11.11 2.94 -6.80
C ARG A 23 10.91 3.30 -8.28
N ASP A 24 11.21 2.40 -9.21
CA ASP A 24 11.08 2.69 -10.64
C ASP A 24 9.61 2.78 -11.09
N SER A 25 8.70 2.23 -10.28
CA SER A 25 7.28 2.21 -10.56
C SER A 25 6.48 3.35 -9.94
N GLU A 26 7.08 4.23 -9.13
CA GLU A 26 6.37 5.30 -8.39
C GLU A 26 5.46 6.16 -9.29
N LYS A 27 5.83 6.35 -10.55
CA LYS A 27 5.03 7.10 -11.54
C LYS A 27 4.02 6.28 -12.33
N SER A 28 4.13 4.96 -12.32
CA SER A 28 3.38 4.06 -13.22
C SER A 28 2.63 2.93 -12.50
N ALA A 29 2.71 2.86 -11.17
CA ALA A 29 2.02 1.87 -10.37
C ALA A 29 0.50 1.91 -10.59
N VAL A 30 -0.14 0.76 -10.41
CA VAL A 30 -1.58 0.58 -10.58
C VAL A 30 -2.18 -0.06 -9.35
N ALA A 31 -3.47 0.17 -9.14
CA ALA A 31 -4.19 -0.39 -8.01
C ALA A 31 -4.46 -1.89 -8.22
N TYR A 32 -4.21 -2.68 -7.18
CA TYR A 32 -4.58 -4.08 -7.07
C TYR A 32 -5.47 -4.29 -5.85
N CYS A 33 -6.70 -4.76 -6.05
CA CYS A 33 -7.65 -5.02 -4.97
C CYS A 33 -7.77 -6.52 -4.70
N ASN A 34 -7.98 -6.90 -3.45
CA ASN A 34 -8.16 -8.31 -3.07
C ASN A 34 -9.45 -8.95 -3.63
N LYS A 35 -10.41 -8.11 -4.05
CA LYS A 35 -11.65 -8.48 -4.73
C LYS A 35 -12.13 -7.32 -5.62
N PRO A 36 -13.03 -7.56 -6.58
CA PRO A 36 -13.67 -6.50 -7.35
C PRO A 36 -14.39 -5.49 -6.43
N THR A 37 -14.32 -4.20 -6.77
CA THR A 37 -15.01 -3.14 -6.04
C THR A 37 -15.41 -2.01 -6.99
N SER A 38 -16.65 -1.54 -6.88
CA SER A 38 -17.17 -0.44 -7.70
C SER A 38 -16.47 0.90 -7.43
N LYS A 39 -15.76 1.03 -6.31
CA LYS A 39 -15.01 2.24 -5.95
C LYS A 39 -13.62 2.32 -6.59
N ALA A 40 -13.14 1.20 -7.15
CA ALA A 40 -11.91 1.13 -7.92
C ALA A 40 -12.11 0.21 -9.13
N PRO A 41 -12.95 0.61 -10.11
CA PRO A 41 -13.34 -0.24 -11.23
C PRO A 41 -12.17 -0.65 -12.13
N ASN A 42 -11.13 0.19 -12.20
CA ASN A 42 -9.92 -0.07 -12.99
C ASN A 42 -8.84 -0.81 -12.21
N ALA A 43 -9.11 -1.23 -10.97
CA ALA A 43 -8.14 -1.97 -10.19
C ALA A 43 -8.04 -3.42 -10.68
N ARG A 44 -6.82 -3.92 -10.72
CA ARG A 44 -6.53 -5.32 -11.03
C ARG A 44 -6.82 -6.18 -9.80
N ILE A 45 -6.94 -7.50 -9.98
CA ILE A 45 -7.12 -8.42 -8.86
C ILE A 45 -5.77 -8.81 -8.28
N LEU A 46 -5.62 -8.62 -6.98
CA LEU A 46 -4.46 -9.03 -6.21
C LEU A 46 -4.48 -10.55 -6.03
N SER A 47 -3.34 -11.19 -6.28
CA SER A 47 -3.22 -12.64 -6.04
C SER A 47 -3.43 -12.98 -4.57
N LYS A 48 -4.23 -14.01 -4.28
CA LYS A 48 -4.41 -14.54 -2.92
C LYS A 48 -3.11 -15.04 -2.28
N ARG A 49 -2.08 -15.32 -3.09
CA ARG A 49 -0.75 -15.76 -2.63
C ARG A 49 0.17 -14.59 -2.26
N PHE A 50 -0.26 -13.34 -2.53
CA PHE A 50 0.57 -12.16 -2.28
C PHE A 50 0.63 -11.82 -0.81
N ILE A 51 -0.50 -11.69 -0.12
CA ILE A 51 -0.52 -11.34 1.30
C ILE A 51 -0.30 -12.58 2.16
N ARG A 52 0.68 -12.53 3.07
CA ARG A 52 0.94 -13.60 4.05
C ARG A 52 0.22 -13.33 5.37
N ASN A 53 0.30 -12.10 5.86
CA ASN A 53 -0.49 -11.65 7.00
C ASN A 53 -0.95 -10.20 6.76
N LEU A 54 -2.01 -9.83 7.46
CA LEU A 54 -2.61 -8.51 7.37
C LEU A 54 -3.19 -8.14 8.72
N ASN A 55 -2.77 -6.99 9.21
CA ASN A 55 -3.28 -6.36 10.42
C ASN A 55 -4.04 -5.09 10.01
N PHE A 56 -5.37 -5.11 10.15
CA PHE A 56 -6.21 -3.94 9.91
C PHE A 56 -6.40 -3.14 11.18
N LYS A 57 -6.33 -1.81 11.10
CA LYS A 57 -6.66 -0.90 12.20
C LYS A 57 -7.47 0.28 11.69
N HIS A 58 -8.57 0.56 12.37
CA HIS A 58 -9.36 1.77 12.19
C HIS A 58 -9.22 2.64 13.44
N ASN A 59 -8.74 3.87 13.26
CA ASN A 59 -8.64 4.86 14.32
C ASN A 59 -9.64 5.98 14.05
N THR A 60 -10.78 5.94 14.73
CA THR A 60 -11.86 6.93 14.59
C THR A 60 -11.47 8.28 15.16
N HIS A 61 -10.70 8.32 16.26
CA HIS A 61 -10.25 9.57 16.87
C HIS A 61 -9.31 10.39 15.97
N ARG A 62 -8.41 9.72 15.25
CA ARG A 62 -7.48 10.36 14.30
C ARG A 62 -7.98 10.34 12.85
N GLY A 63 -9.14 9.72 12.58
CA GLY A 63 -9.73 9.65 11.25
C GLY A 63 -8.83 8.95 10.22
N TYR A 64 -8.25 7.79 10.57
CA TYR A 64 -7.49 6.99 9.60
C TYR A 64 -7.81 5.50 9.66
N VAL A 65 -7.62 4.83 8.52
CA VAL A 65 -7.60 3.37 8.41
C VAL A 65 -6.23 2.95 7.90
N GLN A 66 -5.73 1.80 8.38
CA GLN A 66 -4.47 1.25 7.92
C GLN A 66 -4.49 -0.27 7.81
N ILE A 67 -3.64 -0.79 6.94
CA ILE A 67 -3.22 -2.18 6.91
C ILE A 67 -1.70 -2.27 6.97
N THR A 68 -1.22 -3.24 7.72
CA THR A 68 0.21 -3.52 7.86
C THR A 68 0.42 -5.02 7.81
N GLY A 69 1.55 -5.46 7.26
CA GLY A 69 1.82 -6.89 7.21
C GLY A 69 3.02 -7.27 6.36
N LYS A 70 3.00 -8.53 5.97
CA LYS A 70 3.99 -9.24 5.19
C LYS A 70 3.35 -9.80 3.94
N PHE A 71 4.14 -9.82 2.89
CA PHE A 71 3.73 -10.40 1.61
C PHE A 71 4.73 -11.48 1.17
N ASN A 72 4.40 -12.16 0.08
CA ASN A 72 5.28 -13.11 -0.57
C ASN A 72 5.85 -12.45 -1.82
N ARG A 73 7.12 -12.01 -1.80
CA ARG A 73 7.67 -11.24 -2.93
C ARG A 73 7.64 -12.03 -4.24
N ARG A 74 7.79 -13.36 -4.14
CA ARG A 74 7.82 -14.29 -5.29
C ARG A 74 6.50 -14.34 -6.05
N SER A 75 5.36 -14.06 -5.41
CA SER A 75 4.08 -14.07 -6.13
C SER A 75 3.93 -12.89 -7.11
N TYR A 76 4.84 -11.90 -7.05
CA TYR A 76 4.88 -10.74 -7.94
C TYR A 76 6.27 -10.49 -8.56
N ASP A 77 7.16 -11.49 -8.47
CA ASP A 77 8.53 -11.48 -9.01
C ASP A 77 9.41 -10.32 -8.50
N LEU A 78 9.07 -9.74 -7.34
CA LEU A 78 9.80 -8.61 -6.78
C LEU A 78 11.20 -9.03 -6.31
N ARG A 79 12.22 -8.20 -6.58
CA ARG A 79 13.62 -8.55 -6.33
C ARG A 79 13.96 -8.54 -4.84
N ARG A 80 14.80 -9.48 -4.40
CA ARG A 80 15.22 -9.59 -2.98
C ARG A 80 16.05 -8.40 -2.50
N HIS A 81 16.73 -7.73 -3.41
CA HIS A 81 17.55 -6.55 -3.12
C HIS A 81 16.80 -5.22 -3.35
N ASP A 82 15.52 -5.25 -3.75
CA ASP A 82 14.72 -4.04 -3.86
C ASP A 82 14.37 -3.53 -2.45
N GLY A 83 14.95 -2.38 -2.10
CA GLY A 83 14.76 -1.73 -0.81
C GLY A 83 13.34 -1.23 -0.60
N GLY A 84 12.57 -1.06 -1.67
CA GLY A 84 11.22 -0.55 -1.63
C GLY A 84 11.08 0.88 -2.14
N GLY A 85 9.93 1.47 -1.86
CA GLY A 85 9.56 2.81 -2.26
C GLY A 85 8.21 3.19 -1.68
N GLN A 86 7.72 4.37 -2.07
CA GLN A 86 6.50 4.94 -1.51
C GLN A 86 5.51 5.32 -2.61
N TYR A 87 4.23 5.03 -2.39
CA TYR A 87 3.14 5.60 -3.15
C TYR A 87 2.30 6.50 -2.26
N ASP A 88 1.90 7.64 -2.80
CA ASP A 88 1.09 8.63 -2.09
C ASP A 88 0.29 9.48 -3.10
N ILE A 89 -0.36 10.54 -2.60
CA ILE A 89 -1.19 11.44 -3.40
C ILE A 89 -0.46 12.13 -4.57
N LYS A 90 0.87 12.17 -4.56
CA LYS A 90 1.70 12.76 -5.63
C LYS A 90 2.14 11.72 -6.65
N SER A 91 2.21 10.43 -6.29
CA SER A 91 2.79 9.40 -7.14
C SER A 91 2.21 8.01 -6.82
N PRO A 92 1.57 7.34 -7.78
CA PRO A 92 1.42 7.71 -9.21
C PRO A 92 0.43 8.86 -9.44
N HIS A 93 0.47 9.49 -10.63
CA HIS A 93 -0.42 10.62 -10.94
C HIS A 93 -1.90 10.21 -10.84
N GLY A 94 -2.70 11.02 -10.15
CA GLY A 94 -4.11 10.71 -9.87
C GLY A 94 -4.34 9.61 -8.84
N ALA A 95 -3.29 9.17 -8.13
CA ALA A 95 -3.44 8.25 -7.03
C ALA A 95 -4.25 8.89 -5.89
N LYS A 96 -5.16 8.08 -5.33
CA LYS A 96 -6.03 8.50 -4.24
C LYS A 96 -6.54 7.27 -3.50
N CYS A 97 -6.82 7.44 -2.21
CA CYS A 97 -7.55 6.48 -1.42
C CYS A 97 -9.02 6.90 -1.33
N TYR A 98 -9.93 6.00 -1.69
CA TYR A 98 -11.35 6.32 -1.72
C TYR A 98 -11.85 6.75 -0.34
N GLY A 99 -12.49 7.93 -0.27
CA GLY A 99 -13.02 8.50 0.96
C GLY A 99 -11.99 9.21 1.85
N TYR A 100 -10.71 9.27 1.45
CA TYR A 100 -9.65 9.92 2.21
C TYR A 100 -8.82 10.87 1.34
N PRO A 101 -8.58 12.13 1.78
CA PRO A 101 -7.78 13.08 1.02
C PRO A 101 -6.29 12.74 0.99
N TYR A 102 -5.79 11.97 1.95
CA TYR A 102 -4.37 11.59 2.03
C TYR A 102 -4.24 10.07 2.13
N PHE A 103 -3.15 9.56 1.58
CA PHE A 103 -2.69 8.21 1.86
C PHE A 103 -1.17 8.14 1.77
N VAL A 104 -0.61 7.13 2.43
CA VAL A 104 0.78 6.74 2.25
C VAL A 104 0.85 5.23 2.24
N GLU A 105 1.53 4.68 1.25
CA GLU A 105 1.79 3.26 1.08
C GLU A 105 3.29 3.04 0.92
N LEU A 106 3.86 2.09 1.65
CA LEU A 106 5.23 1.64 1.43
C LEU A 106 5.21 0.14 1.18
N VAL A 107 5.99 -0.27 0.19
CA VAL A 107 6.23 -1.66 -0.17
C VAL A 107 7.72 -1.89 -0.09
N GLU A 108 8.16 -2.83 0.75
CA GLU A 108 9.56 -3.12 1.04
C GLU A 108 9.88 -4.58 0.67
N PRO A 109 10.20 -4.87 -0.60
CA PRO A 109 10.45 -6.24 -1.04
C PRO A 109 11.60 -6.91 -0.31
N LYS A 110 12.66 -6.19 0.05
CA LYS A 110 13.82 -6.73 0.79
C LYS A 110 13.38 -7.48 2.05
N THR A 111 12.49 -6.88 2.83
CA THR A 111 11.98 -7.41 4.11
C THR A 111 10.60 -8.08 3.98
N GLU A 112 10.05 -8.12 2.76
CA GLU A 112 8.70 -8.59 2.45
C GLU A 112 7.61 -7.90 3.27
N ARG A 113 7.77 -6.60 3.56
CA ARG A 113 6.87 -5.81 4.40
C ARG A 113 6.08 -4.81 3.57
N TYR A 114 4.82 -4.62 3.92
CA TYR A 114 4.01 -3.55 3.35
C TYR A 114 3.20 -2.84 4.42
N CYS A 115 2.85 -1.60 4.14
CA CYS A 115 1.95 -0.81 4.96
C CYS A 115 1.21 0.20 4.08
N LEU A 116 -0.08 0.39 4.35
CA LEU A 116 -0.92 1.40 3.72
C LEU A 116 -1.73 2.08 4.82
N ARG A 117 -1.78 3.40 4.81
CA ARG A 117 -2.68 4.20 5.64
C ARG A 117 -3.41 5.21 4.78
N CYS A 118 -4.72 5.32 4.96
CA CYS A 118 -5.56 6.38 4.40
C CYS A 118 -6.04 7.31 5.52
N CYS A 119 -5.85 8.61 5.36
CA CYS A 119 -6.02 9.59 6.43
C CYS A 119 -6.94 10.74 6.04
N LYS A 120 -7.73 11.23 7.01
CA LYS A 120 -8.46 12.50 6.88
C LYS A 120 -7.55 13.72 7.00
N HIS A 121 -6.46 13.62 7.76
CA HIS A 121 -5.51 14.72 7.94
C HIS A 121 -4.10 14.35 7.45
N LYS A 122 -3.41 15.32 6.85
CA LYS A 122 -2.06 15.16 6.30
C LYS A 122 -1.05 14.67 7.34
N LYS A 123 -1.14 15.17 8.57
CA LYS A 123 -0.24 14.81 9.69
C LYS A 123 -0.26 13.32 10.04
N ASP A 124 -1.33 12.61 9.72
CA ASP A 124 -1.47 11.18 10.03
C ASP A 124 -0.89 10.28 8.92
N CYS A 125 -0.62 10.85 7.74
CA CYS A 125 -0.05 10.19 6.58
C CYS A 125 1.27 10.88 6.18
N PRO A 126 2.38 10.63 6.90
CA PRO A 126 3.67 11.22 6.59
C PRO A 126 4.23 10.67 5.27
N THR A 127 4.41 11.55 4.27
CA THR A 127 4.88 11.18 2.92
C THR A 127 6.34 11.59 2.65
N HIS A 128 7.09 12.05 3.65
CA HIS A 128 8.46 12.59 3.48
C HIS A 128 9.54 11.65 4.03
N MET A 129 9.18 10.41 4.37
CA MET A 129 10.02 9.49 5.15
C MET A 129 10.12 8.11 4.46
N SER A 130 10.13 8.08 3.12
CA SER A 130 10.11 6.83 2.36
C SER A 130 11.29 5.89 2.64
N ALA A 131 12.47 6.45 2.94
CA ALA A 131 13.67 5.66 3.29
C ALA A 131 13.64 5.07 4.71
N ASP A 132 12.76 5.56 5.58
CA ASP A 132 12.64 5.11 6.98
C ASP A 132 11.83 3.83 7.13
N GLY A 133 11.01 3.51 6.13
CA GLY A 133 10.23 2.29 6.06
C GLY A 133 8.99 2.26 6.97
N CYS A 134 8.18 1.24 6.74
CA CYS A 134 6.87 1.01 7.33
C CYS A 134 6.86 1.07 8.86
N LEU A 135 7.89 0.53 9.52
CA LEU A 135 7.97 0.52 10.98
C LEU A 135 8.02 1.93 11.58
N LYS A 136 8.70 2.86 10.92
CA LYS A 136 8.88 4.23 11.40
C LYS A 136 7.80 5.17 10.85
N VAL A 137 7.36 4.98 9.59
CA VAL A 137 6.34 5.83 8.95
C VAL A 137 4.92 5.57 9.47
N ILE A 138 4.51 4.29 9.51
CA ILE A 138 3.16 3.90 9.93
C ILE A 138 3.18 3.22 11.31
N GLY A 139 4.24 2.48 11.64
CA GLY A 139 4.26 1.60 12.82
C GLY A 139 3.21 0.49 12.71
N GLY A 140 2.74 -0.05 13.83
CA GLY A 140 1.72 -1.10 13.86
C GLY A 140 2.29 -2.53 13.90
N LYS A 141 1.42 -3.52 13.63
CA LYS A 141 1.76 -4.95 13.72
C LYS A 141 2.10 -5.51 12.34
N TYR A 142 3.20 -6.27 12.26
CA TYR A 142 3.71 -6.86 11.02
C TYR A 142 3.94 -8.38 11.13
N HIS A 143 3.58 -8.97 12.26
CA HIS A 143 3.53 -10.41 12.48
C HIS A 143 2.06 -10.83 12.57
#